data_AF-A0A6F9A2Q5-F1
#
_entry.id   AF-A0A6F9A2Q5-F1
#
_cell.length_a   1.000
_cell.length_b   1.000
_cell.length_c   1.000
_cell.angle_alpha   90.00
_cell.angle_beta   90.00
_cell.angle_gamma   90.00
#
_symmetry.space_group_name_H-M   'P 1'
#
loop_
_entity.id
_entity.type
_entity.pdbx_description
1 polymer ?
#
loop_
_entity_poly.entity_id
_entity_poly.type
_entity_poly.pdbx_seq_one_letter_code
_entity_poly.pdbx_strand_id
1 'polypeptide(L)'
;IKKEVEVFKSEDALGLTITDNGAGYAFIKEGSVVDNVKVISVGDHIDCINGKSIVGTRHYEVARMLKELPKDQTFTLKLVEPMKAFEMLEPRSKGAKPASENKMGTGRGTLRLRAKGPATVEEVPTEFEEKAVKKVDDLLESYMGIRDTELAATMVEVGRDKKNPDEFAMALDEALGDFAFPDEFVFDVWGAIGDAKQGRF
;
A
#
# COMPACT_ATOMS: atom_id res chain seq x y z
N ILE A 1 -13.32 19.86 9.37
CA ILE A 1 -14.67 20.21 9.90
C ILE A 1 -14.65 20.03 11.42
N LYS A 2 -15.25 20.92 12.22
CA LYS A 2 -15.32 20.74 13.68
C LYS A 2 -16.60 19.97 14.04
N LYS A 3 -16.46 18.91 14.83
CA LYS A 3 -17.53 18.06 15.32
C LYS A 3 -17.53 18.08 16.85
N GLU A 4 -18.70 18.05 17.45
CA GLU A 4 -18.86 17.86 18.89
C GLU A 4 -19.78 16.66 19.07
N VAL A 5 -19.31 15.67 19.82
CA VAL A 5 -19.99 14.38 19.97
C VAL A 5 -20.08 14.04 21.46
N GLU A 6 -21.27 13.71 21.91
CA GLU A 6 -21.49 13.09 23.21
C GLU A 6 -21.39 11.58 23.08
N VAL A 7 -20.54 10.96 23.89
CA VAL A 7 -20.30 9.52 23.90
C VAL A 7 -20.64 8.99 25.28
N PHE A 8 -21.43 7.92 25.33
CA PHE A 8 -21.72 7.20 26.56
C PHE A 8 -20.66 6.12 26.79
N LYS A 9 -19.98 6.15 27.94
CA LYS A 9 -18.96 5.16 28.28
C LYS A 9 -19.58 3.91 28.90
N SER A 10 -19.94 2.92 28.08
CA SER A 10 -20.50 1.63 28.54
C SER A 10 -19.44 0.66 29.08
N GLU A 11 -18.19 0.77 28.61
CA GLU A 11 -17.09 -0.14 28.97
C GLU A 11 -15.85 0.63 29.43
N ASP A 12 -14.93 -0.05 30.12
CA ASP A 12 -13.68 0.55 30.61
C ASP A 12 -12.77 1.00 29.46
N ALA A 13 -12.83 0.29 28.33
CA ALA A 13 -12.11 0.62 27.11
C ALA A 13 -13.11 0.98 26.00
N LEU A 14 -12.91 2.15 25.37
CA LEU A 14 -13.70 2.60 24.23
C LEU A 14 -13.34 1.88 22.92
N GLY A 15 -12.38 0.96 22.95
CA GLY A 15 -11.82 0.33 21.75
C GLY A 15 -11.24 1.31 20.74
N LEU A 16 -10.74 2.47 21.19
CA LEU A 16 -10.08 3.48 20.36
C LEU A 16 -8.56 3.35 20.47
N THR A 17 -7.90 3.33 19.33
CA THR A 17 -6.45 3.47 19.21
C THR A 17 -6.12 4.91 18.86
N ILE A 18 -5.42 5.59 19.77
CA ILE A 18 -4.99 6.99 19.59
C ILE A 18 -3.51 7.03 19.21
N THR A 19 -3.16 7.87 18.25
CA THR A 19 -1.79 8.19 17.87
C THR A 19 -1.60 9.71 17.84
N ASP A 20 -0.37 10.22 17.73
CA ASP A 20 -0.11 11.64 17.54
C ASP A 20 0.86 11.89 16.39
N ASN A 21 0.97 13.15 15.98
CA ASN A 21 1.92 13.60 14.94
C ASN A 21 3.30 13.99 15.49
N GLY A 22 3.58 13.70 16.77
CA GLY A 22 4.79 14.13 17.46
C GLY A 22 4.88 15.64 17.77
N ALA A 23 3.91 16.45 17.34
CA ALA A 23 3.87 17.90 17.49
C ALA A 23 2.67 18.40 18.30
N GLY A 24 2.12 17.55 19.17
CA GLY A 24 1.05 17.92 20.11
C GLY A 24 -0.38 17.77 19.57
N TYR A 25 -0.58 17.09 18.44
CA TYR A 25 -1.91 16.77 17.91
C TYR A 25 -2.15 15.27 17.95
N ALA A 26 -3.11 14.85 18.78
CA ALA A 26 -3.54 13.46 18.88
C ALA A 26 -4.75 13.19 17.97
N PHE A 27 -4.79 12.03 17.31
CA PHE A 27 -5.85 11.65 16.38
C PHE A 27 -6.17 10.15 16.48
N ILE A 28 -7.37 9.80 16.02
CA ILE A 28 -7.88 8.43 16.05
C ILE A 28 -7.25 7.63 14.92
N LYS A 29 -6.55 6.54 15.23
CA LYS A 29 -5.93 5.64 14.25
C LYS A 29 -6.83 4.47 13.87
N GLU A 30 -7.49 3.87 14.87
CA GLU A 30 -8.39 2.73 14.72
C GLU A 30 -9.48 2.80 15.80
N GLY A 31 -10.65 2.23 15.56
CA GLY A 31 -11.77 2.23 16.52
C GLY A 31 -12.67 1.03 16.31
N SER A 32 -13.05 0.34 17.38
CA SER A 32 -13.93 -0.85 17.34
C SER A 32 -15.31 -0.63 17.97
N VAL A 33 -15.41 0.02 19.14
CA VAL A 33 -16.72 0.24 19.81
C VAL A 33 -17.41 1.50 19.27
N VAL A 34 -16.63 2.43 18.72
CA VAL A 34 -17.11 3.70 18.17
C VAL A 34 -17.65 3.56 16.75
N ASP A 35 -17.60 2.37 16.14
CA ASP A 35 -18.30 2.09 14.88
C ASP A 35 -19.81 2.34 14.99
N ASN A 36 -20.38 2.24 16.19
CA ASN A 36 -21.79 2.57 16.44
C ASN A 36 -22.06 4.10 16.45
N VAL A 37 -21.04 4.92 16.68
CA VAL A 37 -21.11 6.39 16.67
C VAL A 37 -20.58 6.89 15.33
N LYS A 38 -21.45 6.88 14.31
CA LYS A 38 -21.14 7.23 12.91
C LYS A 38 -20.45 8.59 12.70
N VAL A 39 -20.45 9.46 13.70
CA VAL A 39 -19.88 10.81 13.62
C VAL A 39 -18.35 10.79 13.78
N ILE A 40 -17.81 9.81 14.50
CA ILE A 40 -16.36 9.70 14.78
C ILE A 40 -15.70 8.86 13.70
N SER A 41 -14.61 9.35 13.13
CA SER A 41 -13.89 8.69 12.03
C SER A 41 -12.40 8.56 12.31
N VAL A 42 -11.77 7.55 11.68
CA VAL A 42 -10.31 7.44 11.64
C VAL A 42 -9.73 8.69 10.98
N GLY A 43 -8.68 9.25 11.60
CA GLY A 43 -8.04 10.50 11.23
C GLY A 43 -8.56 11.73 11.96
N ASP A 44 -9.70 11.64 12.68
CA ASP A 44 -10.22 12.78 13.44
C ASP A 44 -9.23 13.19 14.54
N HIS A 45 -8.86 14.47 14.57
CA HIS A 45 -8.04 15.05 15.62
C HIS A 45 -8.89 15.34 16.85
N ILE A 46 -8.46 14.91 18.03
CA ILE A 46 -9.16 15.19 19.29
C ILE A 46 -8.64 16.52 19.84
N ASP A 47 -9.48 17.55 19.80
CA ASP A 47 -9.15 18.91 20.25
C ASP A 47 -9.41 19.07 21.76
N CYS A 48 -10.55 18.56 22.23
CA CYS A 48 -10.95 18.62 23.64
C CYS A 48 -11.69 17.35 24.12
N ILE A 49 -11.52 17.03 25.40
CA ILE A 49 -12.31 16.03 26.15
C ILE A 49 -12.99 16.73 27.32
N ASN A 50 -14.32 16.69 27.43
CA ASN A 50 -15.09 17.38 28.48
C ASN A 50 -14.74 18.87 28.62
N GLY A 51 -14.53 19.54 27.48
CA GLY A 51 -14.13 20.95 27.44
C GLY A 51 -12.67 21.24 27.80
N LYS A 52 -11.90 20.25 28.26
CA LYS A 52 -10.45 20.38 28.48
C LYS A 52 -9.72 20.18 27.16
N SER A 53 -8.99 21.22 26.72
CA SER A 53 -8.12 21.12 25.55
C SER A 53 -6.99 20.14 25.81
N ILE A 54 -6.71 19.30 24.82
CA ILE A 54 -5.63 18.32 24.84
C ILE A 54 -4.54 18.66 23.82
N VAL A 55 -4.58 19.85 23.21
CA VAL A 55 -3.53 20.33 22.32
C VAL A 55 -2.21 20.41 23.09
N GLY A 56 -1.13 19.86 22.51
CA GLY A 56 0.18 19.72 23.16
C GLY A 56 0.35 18.41 23.93
N THR A 57 -0.70 17.61 24.08
CA THR A 57 -0.67 16.35 24.85
C THR A 57 -0.25 15.18 23.95
N ARG A 58 0.53 14.23 24.48
CA ARG A 58 0.94 13.02 23.74
C ARG A 58 -0.19 11.98 23.69
N HIS A 59 -0.19 11.14 22.66
CA HIS A 59 -1.23 10.14 22.43
C HIS A 59 -1.47 9.20 23.63
N TYR A 60 -0.42 8.82 24.37
CA TYR A 60 -0.57 7.95 25.54
C TYR A 60 -1.30 8.63 26.70
N GLU A 61 -1.14 9.95 26.88
CA GLU A 61 -1.86 10.71 27.91
C GLU A 61 -3.33 10.89 27.52
N VAL A 62 -3.60 11.16 26.24
CA VAL A 62 -4.98 11.21 25.71
C VAL A 62 -5.68 9.86 25.90
N ALA A 63 -5.00 8.76 25.57
CA ALA A 63 -5.53 7.41 25.81
C ALA A 63 -5.77 7.14 27.29
N ARG A 64 -4.87 7.58 28.18
CA ARG A 64 -5.05 7.48 29.63
C ARG A 64 -6.26 8.28 30.10
N MET A 65 -6.41 9.53 29.65
CA MET A 65 -7.57 10.37 29.98
C MET A 65 -8.88 9.71 29.59
N LEU A 66 -8.98 9.14 28.38
CA LEU A 66 -10.17 8.42 27.93
C LEU A 66 -10.45 7.16 28.78
N LYS A 67 -9.39 6.45 29.18
CA LYS A 67 -9.49 5.27 30.06
C LYS A 67 -9.93 5.64 31.48
N GLU A 68 -9.49 6.77 32.00
CA GLU A 68 -9.80 7.25 33.37
C GLU A 68 -11.18 7.92 33.48
N LEU A 69 -11.88 8.18 32.37
CA LEU A 69 -13.25 8.69 32.42
C LEU A 69 -14.18 7.76 33.21
N PRO A 70 -15.13 8.30 33.98
CA PRO A 70 -16.09 7.50 34.74
C PRO A 70 -16.92 6.62 33.82
N LYS A 71 -17.06 5.35 34.20
CA LYS A 71 -17.96 4.39 33.53
C LYS A 71 -19.42 4.78 33.77
N ASP A 72 -20.29 4.42 32.82
CA ASP A 72 -21.72 4.69 32.85
C ASP A 72 -22.09 6.18 32.87
N GLN A 73 -21.18 7.03 32.37
CA GLN A 73 -21.39 8.46 32.18
C GLN A 73 -21.17 8.87 30.73
N THR A 74 -21.83 9.96 30.33
CA THR A 74 -21.57 10.64 29.06
C THR A 74 -20.38 11.58 29.19
N PHE A 75 -19.59 11.68 28.12
CA PHE A 75 -18.51 12.65 27.99
C PHE A 75 -18.56 13.28 26.60
N THR A 76 -18.04 14.49 26.49
CA THR A 76 -18.01 15.25 25.23
C THR A 76 -16.64 15.18 24.59
N LEU A 77 -16.61 14.91 23.28
CA LEU A 77 -15.43 14.99 22.45
C LEU A 77 -15.61 16.10 21.42
N LYS A 78 -14.64 17.03 21.37
CA LYS A 78 -14.50 17.95 20.25
C LYS A 78 -13.47 17.41 19.29
N LEU A 79 -13.91 17.09 18.09
CA LEU A 79 -13.10 16.48 17.04
C LEU A 79 -12.94 17.45 15.86
N VAL A 80 -11.79 17.40 15.21
CA VAL A 80 -11.52 18.12 13.97
C VAL A 80 -11.22 17.09 12.89
N GLU A 81 -12.16 16.93 11.98
CA GLU A 81 -12.00 16.03 10.83
C GLU A 81 -11.02 16.66 9.82
N PRO A 82 -9.99 15.91 9.37
CA PRO A 82 -9.07 16.36 8.33
C PRO A 82 -9.82 16.59 7.01
N MET A 83 -9.33 17.52 6.20
CA MET A 83 -9.89 17.74 4.86
C MET A 83 -9.60 16.52 3.99
N LYS A 84 -10.64 15.79 3.59
CA LYS A 84 -10.55 14.67 2.65
C LYS A 84 -10.70 15.21 1.23
N ALA A 85 -9.76 14.88 0.35
CA ALA A 85 -9.69 15.44 -1.01
C ALA A 85 -10.90 15.12 -1.91
N PHE A 86 -11.70 14.11 -1.57
CA PHE A 86 -12.83 13.67 -2.39
C PHE A 86 -14.07 14.57 -2.32
N GLU A 87 -14.16 15.49 -1.35
CA GLU A 87 -15.31 16.41 -1.24
C GLU A 87 -15.15 17.69 -2.07
N MET A 88 -13.98 17.95 -2.65
CA MET A 88 -13.68 19.18 -3.41
C MET A 88 -13.27 18.95 -4.88
N LEU A 89 -13.27 17.69 -5.35
CA LEU A 89 -12.88 17.36 -6.72
C LEU A 89 -14.08 16.75 -7.44
N GLU A 90 -14.52 17.38 -8.54
CA GLU A 90 -15.42 16.76 -9.51
C GLU A 90 -14.90 15.36 -9.88
N PRO A 91 -15.79 14.37 -10.11
CA PRO A 91 -15.38 13.02 -10.46
C PRO A 91 -14.51 13.06 -11.73
N ARG A 92 -13.19 12.94 -11.57
CA ARG A 92 -12.32 12.71 -12.72
C ARG A 92 -12.64 11.34 -13.28
N SER A 93 -13.07 11.34 -14.53
CA SER A 93 -13.35 10.13 -15.29
C SER A 93 -12.09 9.29 -15.43
N LYS A 94 -12.20 8.03 -15.01
CA LYS A 94 -11.33 6.86 -15.28
C LYS A 94 -9.98 6.83 -14.55
N GLY A 95 -9.84 5.87 -13.63
CA GLY A 95 -8.52 5.41 -13.16
C GLY A 95 -8.46 4.62 -11.85
N ALA A 96 -9.52 4.56 -11.04
CA ALA A 96 -9.48 3.79 -9.80
C ALA A 96 -9.72 2.30 -10.09
N LYS A 97 -8.65 1.48 -10.05
CA LYS A 97 -8.79 0.03 -9.94
C LYS A 97 -9.41 -0.32 -8.58
N PRO A 98 -10.28 -1.34 -8.51
CA PRO A 98 -10.85 -1.79 -7.24
C PRO A 98 -9.76 -2.31 -6.31
N ALA A 99 -9.92 -2.06 -5.01
CA ALA A 99 -9.08 -2.59 -3.96
C ALA A 99 -9.08 -4.13 -4.01
N SER A 100 -8.01 -4.69 -4.56
CA SER A 100 -7.75 -6.12 -4.57
C SER A 100 -6.89 -6.47 -3.35
N GLU A 101 -7.50 -7.25 -2.46
CA GLU A 101 -6.91 -8.16 -1.48
C GLU A 101 -5.44 -7.96 -1.03
N ASN A 102 -5.30 -7.33 0.14
CA ASN A 102 -4.39 -7.70 1.24
C ASN A 102 -2.89 -7.97 1.00
N LYS A 103 -2.27 -7.48 -0.07
CA LYS A 103 -0.81 -7.22 -0.10
C LYS A 103 -0.54 -5.76 -0.44
N MET A 104 -0.50 -4.93 0.59
CA MET A 104 -0.23 -3.50 0.50
C MET A 104 1.26 -3.27 0.24
N GLY A 105 1.60 -2.81 -0.97
CA GLY A 105 2.88 -2.13 -1.21
C GLY A 105 2.90 -0.77 -0.50
N THR A 106 4.09 -0.18 -0.35
CA THR A 106 4.24 1.13 0.33
C THR A 106 3.67 2.31 -0.47
N GLY A 107 3.19 2.08 -1.71
CA GLY A 107 2.74 3.12 -2.64
C GLY A 107 3.84 4.08 -3.06
N ARG A 108 5.11 3.79 -2.74
CA ARG A 108 6.26 4.59 -3.17
C ARG A 108 6.45 4.37 -4.68
N GLY A 109 6.48 5.46 -5.43
CA GLY A 109 6.82 5.42 -6.85
C GLY A 109 8.32 5.28 -7.07
N THR A 110 8.70 4.62 -8.16
CA THR A 110 10.07 4.53 -8.68
C THR A 110 10.10 5.05 -10.12
N LEU A 111 11.21 5.66 -10.52
CA LEU A 111 11.43 6.02 -11.93
C LEU A 111 12.02 4.80 -12.63
N ARG A 112 11.25 4.21 -13.54
CA ARG A 112 11.66 3.07 -14.36
C ARG A 112 12.36 3.58 -15.61
N LEU A 113 13.65 3.32 -15.71
CA LEU A 113 14.43 3.52 -16.93
C LEU A 113 14.36 2.21 -17.73
N ARG A 114 14.00 2.31 -19.01
CA ARG A 114 13.86 1.16 -19.92
C ARG A 114 14.87 1.29 -21.05
N ALA A 115 15.62 0.23 -21.34
CA ALA A 115 16.57 0.17 -22.45
C ALA A 115 15.88 0.41 -23.81
N LYS A 116 14.65 -0.11 -23.96
CA LYS A 116 13.76 0.17 -25.09
C LYS A 116 12.49 0.85 -24.57
N GLY A 117 12.41 2.18 -24.65
CA GLY A 117 11.21 2.96 -24.34
C GLY A 117 11.46 4.22 -23.50
N PRO A 118 10.42 5.05 -23.26
CA PRO A 118 10.54 6.23 -22.41
C PRO A 118 10.61 5.85 -20.92
N ALA A 119 11.26 6.70 -20.11
CA ALA A 119 11.26 6.56 -18.66
C ALA A 119 9.84 6.81 -18.09
N THR A 120 9.38 5.92 -17.21
CA THR A 120 8.03 5.95 -16.62
C THR A 120 8.08 5.99 -15.10
N VAL A 121 7.08 6.60 -14.45
CA VAL A 121 6.92 6.50 -12.99
C VAL A 121 6.01 5.31 -12.72
N GLU A 122 6.53 4.32 -11.99
CA GLU A 122 5.84 3.06 -11.70
C GLU A 122 5.89 2.75 -10.20
N GLU A 123 5.09 1.80 -9.74
CA GLU A 123 5.20 1.29 -8.37
C GLU A 123 6.50 0.48 -8.23
N VAL A 124 7.07 0.46 -7.03
CA VAL A 124 8.23 -0.41 -6.75
C VAL A 124 7.86 -1.87 -7.08
N PRO A 125 8.74 -2.63 -7.74
CA PRO A 125 8.52 -4.03 -8.02
C PRO A 125 8.11 -4.79 -6.76
N THR A 126 7.12 -5.65 -6.92
CA THR A 126 6.68 -6.53 -5.84
C THR A 126 7.77 -7.55 -5.50
N GLU A 127 7.73 -8.11 -4.28
CA GLU A 127 8.70 -9.12 -3.84
C GLU A 127 8.78 -10.34 -4.78
N PHE A 128 7.70 -10.67 -5.49
CA PHE A 128 7.70 -11.74 -6.49
C PHE A 128 8.47 -11.32 -7.76
N GLU A 129 8.32 -10.07 -8.20
CA GLU A 129 9.02 -9.54 -9.37
C GLU A 129 10.51 -9.46 -9.09
N GLU A 130 10.93 -8.96 -7.93
CA GLU A 130 12.34 -8.93 -7.55
C GLU A 130 12.99 -10.33 -7.59
N LYS A 131 12.28 -11.34 -7.11
CA LYS A 131 12.76 -12.73 -7.13
C LYS A 131 12.77 -13.33 -8.54
N ALA A 132 11.74 -13.06 -9.34
CA ALA A 132 11.70 -13.48 -10.74
C ALA A 132 12.86 -12.87 -11.52
N VAL A 133 13.12 -11.57 -11.33
CA VAL A 133 14.23 -10.85 -11.98
C VAL A 133 15.54 -11.50 -11.61
N LYS A 134 15.76 -11.83 -10.34
CA LYS A 134 16.97 -12.52 -9.92
C LYS A 134 17.14 -13.90 -10.57
N LYS A 135 16.08 -14.72 -10.60
CA LYS A 135 16.13 -16.05 -11.25
C LYS A 135 16.41 -15.93 -12.75
N VAL A 136 15.82 -14.94 -13.42
CA VAL A 136 16.09 -14.68 -14.84
C VAL A 136 17.52 -14.18 -15.06
N ASP A 137 18.05 -13.33 -14.18
CA ASP A 137 19.44 -12.87 -14.25
C ASP A 137 20.45 -14.03 -14.04
N ASP A 138 20.14 -14.98 -13.15
CA ASP A 138 20.93 -16.20 -12.99
C ASP A 138 20.90 -17.07 -14.28
N LEU A 139 19.76 -17.11 -14.98
CA LEU A 139 19.65 -17.78 -16.29
C LEU A 139 20.48 -17.06 -17.36
N LEU A 140 20.48 -15.73 -17.40
CA LEU A 140 21.34 -14.95 -18.30
C LEU A 140 22.83 -15.27 -18.06
N GLU A 141 23.24 -15.42 -16.80
CA GLU A 141 24.62 -15.78 -16.44
C GLU A 141 24.95 -17.20 -16.92
N SER A 142 24.03 -18.16 -16.73
CA SER A 142 24.26 -19.56 -17.12
C SER A 142 24.30 -19.79 -18.65
N TYR A 143 23.44 -19.11 -19.42
CA TYR A 143 23.32 -19.32 -20.86
C TYR A 143 24.25 -18.42 -21.68
N MET A 144 24.48 -17.19 -21.23
CA MET A 144 25.22 -16.17 -21.99
C MET A 144 26.47 -15.64 -21.27
N GLY A 145 26.67 -15.98 -20.01
CA GLY A 145 27.81 -15.49 -19.23
C GLY A 145 27.72 -14.01 -18.87
N ILE A 146 26.52 -13.41 -18.93
CA ILE A 146 26.28 -11.99 -18.62
C ILE A 146 25.30 -11.86 -17.46
N ARG A 147 25.42 -10.76 -16.71
CA ARG A 147 24.38 -10.32 -15.77
C ARG A 147 23.89 -8.94 -16.18
N ASP A 148 22.59 -8.84 -16.39
CA ASP A 148 21.90 -7.63 -16.79
C ASP A 148 20.50 -7.62 -16.15
N THR A 149 20.45 -6.97 -14.98
CA THR A 149 19.22 -6.85 -14.20
C THR A 149 18.14 -6.05 -14.93
N GLU A 150 18.50 -5.14 -15.84
CA GLU A 150 17.53 -4.35 -16.62
C GLU A 150 16.90 -5.21 -17.71
N LEU A 151 17.70 -6.02 -18.39
CA LEU A 151 17.24 -7.01 -19.36
C LEU A 151 16.35 -8.06 -18.67
N ALA A 152 16.80 -8.63 -17.55
CA ALA A 152 16.03 -9.60 -16.78
C ALA A 152 14.68 -9.02 -16.32
N ALA A 153 14.66 -7.77 -15.86
CA ALA A 153 13.43 -7.10 -15.47
C ALA A 153 12.51 -6.82 -16.66
N THR A 154 13.06 -6.51 -17.84
CA THR A 154 12.27 -6.40 -19.08
C THR A 154 11.63 -7.74 -19.45
N MET A 155 12.36 -8.86 -19.33
CA MET A 155 11.83 -10.20 -19.59
C MET A 155 10.68 -10.58 -18.63
N VAL A 156 10.85 -10.29 -17.34
CA VAL A 156 9.81 -10.53 -16.31
C VAL A 156 8.57 -9.68 -16.59
N GLU A 157 8.73 -8.41 -16.97
CA GLU A 157 7.63 -7.53 -17.35
C GLU A 157 6.87 -8.07 -18.57
N VAL A 158 7.59 -8.48 -19.63
CA VAL A 158 7.00 -9.05 -20.85
C VAL A 158 6.20 -10.32 -20.54
N GLY A 159 6.71 -11.18 -19.64
CA GLY A 159 6.07 -12.44 -19.24
C GLY A 159 5.00 -12.32 -18.15
N ARG A 160 4.86 -11.17 -17.49
CA ARG A 160 3.93 -11.00 -16.36
C ARG A 160 2.49 -11.26 -16.75
N ASP A 161 2.06 -10.76 -17.90
CA ASP A 161 0.65 -10.81 -18.34
C ASP A 161 0.34 -11.91 -19.36
N LYS A 162 1.33 -12.73 -19.73
CA LYS A 162 1.15 -13.83 -20.68
C LYS A 162 0.56 -15.06 -20.00
N LYS A 163 -0.14 -15.90 -20.78
CA LYS A 163 -0.84 -17.08 -20.26
C LYS A 163 -0.21 -18.40 -20.66
N ASN A 164 0.59 -18.41 -21.71
CA ASN A 164 1.24 -19.60 -22.23
C ASN A 164 2.66 -19.28 -22.75
N PRO A 165 3.54 -20.30 -22.88
CA PRO A 165 4.90 -20.11 -23.36
C PRO A 165 4.99 -19.51 -24.77
N ASP A 166 4.06 -19.85 -25.66
CA ASP A 166 4.09 -19.37 -27.05
C ASP A 166 3.81 -17.85 -27.12
N GLU A 167 2.82 -17.36 -26.38
CA GLU A 167 2.54 -15.93 -26.22
C GLU A 167 3.71 -15.18 -25.60
N PHE A 168 4.44 -15.82 -24.69
CA PHE A 168 5.64 -15.26 -24.09
C PHE A 168 6.79 -15.20 -25.11
N ALA A 169 7.05 -16.28 -25.84
CA ALA A 169 8.09 -16.34 -26.87
C ALA A 169 7.88 -15.27 -27.96
N MET A 170 6.64 -15.12 -28.45
CA MET A 170 6.30 -14.09 -29.44
C MET A 170 6.53 -12.68 -28.90
N ALA A 171 6.15 -12.40 -27.66
CA ALA A 171 6.32 -11.08 -27.06
C ALA A 171 7.79 -10.79 -26.70
N LEU A 172 8.55 -11.83 -26.35
CA LEU A 172 9.98 -11.74 -26.10
C LEU A 172 10.73 -11.44 -27.39
N ASP A 173 10.36 -12.08 -28.50
CA ASP A 173 10.93 -11.81 -29.83
C ASP A 173 10.60 -10.39 -30.31
N GLU A 174 9.37 -9.92 -30.10
CA GLU A 174 8.99 -8.53 -30.44
C GLU A 174 9.83 -7.49 -29.66
N ALA A 175 10.10 -7.73 -28.38
CA ALA A 175 10.86 -6.81 -27.54
C ALA A 175 12.39 -6.94 -27.70
N LEU A 176 12.88 -8.17 -27.82
CA LEU A 176 14.28 -8.56 -27.66
C LEU A 176 14.77 -9.54 -28.73
N GLY A 177 14.11 -9.63 -29.89
CA GLY A 177 14.48 -10.55 -30.99
C GLY A 177 15.91 -10.39 -31.50
N ASP A 178 16.53 -9.22 -31.31
CA ASP A 178 17.95 -8.97 -31.64
C ASP A 178 18.91 -9.93 -30.90
N PHE A 179 18.50 -10.48 -29.76
CA PHE A 179 19.30 -11.41 -28.95
C PHE A 179 19.23 -12.86 -29.45
N ALA A 180 18.23 -13.21 -30.26
CA ALA A 180 18.01 -14.57 -30.78
C ALA A 180 18.12 -15.66 -29.70
N PHE A 181 17.32 -15.54 -28.63
CA PHE A 181 17.33 -16.49 -27.51
C PHE A 181 16.95 -17.91 -27.96
N PRO A 182 17.67 -18.96 -27.50
CA PRO A 182 17.26 -20.35 -27.74
C PRO A 182 15.90 -20.67 -27.11
N ASP A 183 15.10 -21.53 -27.75
CA ASP A 183 13.79 -21.93 -27.23
C ASP A 183 13.86 -22.48 -25.79
N GLU A 184 14.91 -23.26 -25.48
CA GLU A 184 15.15 -23.82 -24.13
C GLU A 184 15.28 -22.70 -23.08
N PHE A 185 16.02 -21.64 -23.39
CA PHE A 185 16.14 -20.48 -22.52
C PHE A 185 14.80 -19.76 -22.33
N VAL A 186 14.01 -19.61 -23.40
CA VAL A 186 12.68 -18.99 -23.33
C VAL A 186 11.74 -19.81 -22.43
N PHE A 187 11.78 -21.14 -22.52
CA PHE A 187 11.02 -22.02 -21.63
C PHE A 187 11.48 -21.93 -20.17
N ASP A 188 12.78 -21.86 -19.91
CA ASP A 188 13.33 -21.73 -18.56
C ASP A 188 12.96 -20.39 -17.91
N VAL A 189 13.02 -19.29 -18.68
CA VAL A 189 12.59 -17.96 -18.22
C VAL A 189 11.09 -17.96 -17.92
N TRP A 190 10.28 -18.57 -18.80
CA TRP A 190 8.85 -18.73 -18.56
C TRP A 190 8.57 -19.51 -17.28
N GLY A 191 9.30 -20.61 -17.06
CA GLY A 191 9.25 -21.41 -15.83
C GLY A 191 9.61 -20.59 -14.60
N ALA A 192 10.72 -19.85 -14.64
CA ALA A 192 11.19 -19.01 -13.54
C ALA A 192 10.17 -17.93 -13.13
N ILE A 193 9.50 -17.29 -14.12
CA ILE A 193 8.43 -16.33 -13.88
C ILE A 193 7.20 -17.02 -13.27
N GLY A 194 6.83 -18.20 -13.78
CA GLY A 194 5.72 -19.00 -13.28
C GLY A 194 5.91 -19.50 -11.84
N ASP A 195 7.11 -19.95 -11.50
CA ASP A 195 7.48 -20.40 -10.16
C ASP A 195 7.46 -19.25 -9.16
N ALA A 196 7.97 -18.08 -9.55
CA ALA A 196 7.91 -16.87 -8.73
C ALA A 196 6.46 -16.45 -8.43
N LYS A 197 5.55 -16.56 -9.42
CA LYS A 197 4.11 -16.31 -9.23
C LYS A 197 3.46 -17.30 -8.27
N GLN A 198 3.87 -18.57 -8.29
CA GLN A 198 3.34 -19.62 -7.41
C GLN A 198 4.03 -19.68 -6.03
N GLY A 199 5.03 -18.81 -5.78
CA GLY A 199 5.82 -18.83 -4.55
C GLY A 199 6.66 -20.11 -4.39
N ARG A 200 6.98 -20.79 -5.50
CA ARG A 200 7.87 -21.95 -5.53
C ARG A 200 9.30 -21.43 -5.68
N PHE A 201 10.08 -21.61 -4.62
CA PHE A 201 11.46 -21.13 -4.54
C PHE A 201 12.43 -22.25 -4.84
#